data_AF-A0A968BZW6-F1
#
_entry.id   AF-A0A968BZW6-F1
#
_cell.length_a   1.000
_cell.length_b   1.000
_cell.length_c   1.000
_cell.angle_alpha   90.00
_cell.angle_beta   90.00
_cell.angle_gamma   90.00
#
_symmetry.space_group_name_H-M   'P 1'
#
loop_
_entity.id
_entity.type
_entity.pdbx_description
1 polymer ?
#
loop_
_entity_poly.entity_id
_entity_poly.type
_entity_poly.pdbx_seq_one_letter_code
_entity_poly.pdbx_strand_id
1 'polypeptide(L)'
;GTSPVTPGGTILLHNVEFLSGLVLFQLVNPGTPIIYGTGASQLDMQTGRYGGSADGHAMRLALCDLARFYNLPVNLWGLSSASERLDALYGHEATTYALLAHLAGVDEIYSMGLLGNAQILSLDKMVLDNHLARQIATMVRPVVMDDEHLQAGLIERVGIGGHFLGQRETRTFTRREYVPSWPPADQVLLESIHEEALDILHNHQPPSLPPGAEEQIKAIVAEADRVLA
;
A
#
# COMPACT_ATOMS: atom_id res chain seq x y z
N GLY A 1 24.14 4.55 -2.49
CA GLY A 1 25.04 5.54 -3.10
C GLY A 1 25.26 6.77 -2.24
N THR A 2 24.28 7.19 -1.44
CA THR A 2 24.31 8.41 -0.63
C THR A 2 24.52 8.16 0.88
N SER A 3 24.75 6.91 1.27
CA SER A 3 24.94 6.48 2.66
C SER A 3 25.96 5.33 2.71
N PRO A 4 26.47 4.96 3.91
CA PRO A 4 27.33 3.79 4.05
C PRO A 4 26.70 2.54 3.46
N VAL A 5 27.52 1.60 2.96
CA VAL A 5 27.01 0.32 2.41
C VAL A 5 26.38 -0.57 3.48
N THR A 6 26.67 -0.33 4.76
CA THR A 6 26.16 -1.12 5.87
C THR A 6 24.73 -0.69 6.23
N PRO A 7 23.77 -1.63 6.37
CA PRO A 7 22.38 -1.31 6.72
C PRO A 7 22.26 -0.44 7.97
N GLY A 8 23.01 -0.76 9.04
CA GLY A 8 23.00 0.02 10.27
C GLY A 8 23.51 1.47 10.10
N GLY A 9 24.51 1.66 9.24
CA GLY A 9 25.03 3.00 8.92
C GLY A 9 24.01 3.83 8.15
N THR A 10 23.31 3.22 7.19
CA THR A 10 22.23 3.89 6.46
C THR A 10 21.04 4.21 7.36
N ILE A 11 20.61 3.29 8.23
CA ILE A 11 19.50 3.52 9.17
C ILE A 11 19.83 4.69 10.12
N LEU A 12 21.04 4.71 10.67
CA LEU A 12 21.50 5.80 11.54
C LEU A 12 21.46 7.14 10.79
N LEU A 13 22.06 7.21 9.61
CA LEU A 13 22.11 8.45 8.82
C LEU A 13 20.69 8.93 8.47
N HIS A 14 19.84 8.03 7.98
CA HIS A 14 18.43 8.33 7.65
C HIS A 14 17.69 8.92 8.84
N ASN A 15 17.83 8.29 10.03
CA ASN A 15 17.18 8.76 11.24
C ASN A 15 17.69 10.14 11.67
N VAL A 16 18.99 10.41 11.56
CA VAL A 16 19.57 11.72 11.87
C VAL A 16 19.04 12.80 10.92
N GLU A 17 18.98 12.52 9.61
CA GLU A 17 18.44 13.45 8.62
C GLU A 17 16.97 13.77 8.90
N PHE A 18 16.17 12.74 9.18
CA PHE A 18 14.75 12.91 9.52
C PHE A 18 14.57 13.76 10.78
N LEU A 19 15.26 13.44 11.87
CA LEU A 19 15.14 14.17 13.14
C LEU A 19 15.59 15.64 13.01
N SER A 20 16.62 15.91 12.19
CA SER A 20 17.04 17.28 11.90
C SER A 20 15.91 18.09 11.25
N GLY A 21 15.25 17.51 10.24
CA GLY A 21 14.07 18.13 9.60
C GLY A 21 12.91 18.30 10.58
N LEU A 22 12.59 17.26 11.37
CA LEU A 22 11.55 17.30 12.40
C LEU A 22 11.78 18.47 13.36
N VAL A 23 12.98 18.61 13.92
CA VAL A 23 13.31 19.71 14.84
C VAL A 23 13.14 21.06 14.16
N LEU A 24 13.62 21.22 12.91
CA LEU A 24 13.47 22.47 12.17
C LEU A 24 11.98 22.86 12.00
N PHE A 25 11.14 21.94 11.55
CA PHE A 25 9.71 22.20 11.36
C PHE A 25 9.01 22.53 12.68
N GLN A 26 9.34 21.82 13.76
CA GLN A 26 8.77 22.09 15.08
C GLN A 26 9.28 23.41 15.69
N LEU A 27 10.49 23.88 15.34
CA LEU A 27 10.99 25.19 15.76
C LEU A 27 10.29 26.34 15.03
N VAL A 28 10.00 26.18 13.73
CA VAL A 28 9.31 27.20 12.93
C VAL A 28 7.83 27.28 13.30
N ASN A 29 7.16 26.13 13.44
CA ASN A 29 5.74 26.06 13.78
C ASN A 29 5.46 24.81 14.63
N PRO A 30 5.49 24.92 15.97
CA PRO A 30 5.21 23.82 16.87
C PRO A 30 3.85 23.18 16.61
N GLY A 31 3.80 21.85 16.55
CA GLY A 31 2.60 21.08 16.25
C GLY A 31 2.34 20.84 14.76
N THR A 32 3.25 21.26 13.87
CA THR A 32 3.17 20.91 12.44
C THR A 32 3.14 19.39 12.28
N PRO A 33 2.14 18.81 11.57
CA PRO A 33 2.05 17.37 11.37
C PRO A 33 3.17 16.89 10.43
N ILE A 34 3.86 15.81 10.81
CA ILE A 34 4.96 15.23 10.04
C ILE A 34 4.82 13.72 10.02
N ILE A 35 5.05 13.12 8.85
CA ILE A 35 5.07 11.67 8.63
C ILE A 35 6.52 11.22 8.49
N TYR A 36 6.88 10.15 9.19
CA TYR A 36 8.17 9.51 9.11
C TYR A 36 8.30 8.73 7.79
N GLY A 37 9.01 9.29 6.81
CA GLY A 37 9.24 8.64 5.53
C GLY A 37 10.38 7.63 5.59
N THR A 38 10.12 6.35 5.27
CA THR A 38 11.14 5.30 5.24
C THR A 38 11.63 5.03 3.81
N GLY A 39 12.46 5.94 3.29
CA GLY A 39 13.00 5.88 1.92
C GLY A 39 14.29 5.07 1.75
N ALA A 40 14.85 4.50 2.83
CA ALA A 40 16.16 3.86 2.77
C ALA A 40 16.15 2.57 1.93
N SER A 41 17.07 2.47 0.96
CA SER A 41 17.26 1.28 0.12
C SER A 41 18.72 1.04 -0.19
N GLN A 42 19.05 -0.16 -0.66
CA GLN A 42 20.33 -0.42 -1.26
C GLN A 42 20.37 -0.01 -2.74
N LEU A 43 21.59 0.26 -3.19
CA LEU A 43 21.94 0.40 -4.59
C LEU A 43 22.54 -0.94 -5.05
N ASP A 44 22.05 -1.49 -6.15
CA ASP A 44 22.67 -2.63 -6.78
C ASP A 44 24.06 -2.22 -7.31
N MET A 45 25.12 -2.87 -6.83
CA MET A 45 26.49 -2.51 -7.16
C MET A 45 26.95 -3.01 -8.54
N GLN A 46 26.24 -3.95 -9.15
CA GLN A 46 26.53 -4.44 -10.49
C GLN A 46 25.88 -3.56 -11.55
N THR A 47 24.62 -3.16 -11.32
CA THR A 47 23.81 -2.44 -12.29
C THR A 47 23.73 -0.94 -12.01
N GLY A 48 24.10 -0.49 -10.81
CA GLY A 48 23.93 0.89 -10.37
C GLY A 48 22.46 1.29 -10.16
N ARG A 49 21.53 0.33 -10.21
CA ARG A 49 20.10 0.60 -10.06
C ARG A 49 19.74 0.73 -8.58
N TYR A 50 18.88 1.70 -8.30
CA TYR A 50 18.26 1.85 -6.99
C TYR A 50 17.05 0.91 -6.89
N GLY A 51 16.93 0.16 -5.79
CA GLY A 51 15.67 -0.50 -5.41
C GLY A 51 15.72 -2.02 -5.20
N GLY A 52 14.61 -2.54 -4.69
CA GLY A 52 14.19 -3.96 -4.76
C GLY A 52 14.96 -5.02 -3.98
N SER A 53 16.00 -4.69 -3.21
CA SER A 53 16.73 -5.72 -2.45
C SER A 53 16.03 -6.06 -1.12
N ALA A 54 16.08 -7.34 -0.73
CA ALA A 54 15.52 -7.82 0.53
C ALA A 54 16.06 -7.05 1.76
N ASP A 55 17.36 -6.71 1.75
CA ASP A 55 17.99 -5.89 2.79
C ASP A 55 17.37 -4.49 2.89
N GLY A 56 16.98 -3.90 1.74
CA GLY A 56 16.29 -2.61 1.71
C GLY A 56 14.95 -2.65 2.45
N HIS A 57 14.22 -3.76 2.43
CA HIS A 57 12.96 -3.88 3.18
C HIS A 57 13.20 -4.05 4.67
N ALA A 58 14.20 -4.84 5.08
CA ALA A 58 14.58 -4.97 6.48
C ALA A 58 14.94 -3.61 7.10
N MET A 59 15.68 -2.78 6.36
CA MET A 59 16.01 -1.42 6.80
C MET A 59 14.78 -0.54 6.99
N ARG A 60 13.80 -0.61 6.08
CA ARG A 60 12.54 0.15 6.19
C ARG A 60 11.69 -0.29 7.37
N LEU A 61 11.64 -1.60 7.65
CA LEU A 61 10.95 -2.13 8.83
C LEU A 61 11.62 -1.65 10.13
N ALA A 62 12.95 -1.64 10.20
CA ALA A 62 13.66 -1.09 11.34
C ALA A 62 13.41 0.43 11.53
N LEU A 63 13.32 1.18 10.42
CA LEU A 63 12.94 2.59 10.45
C LEU A 63 11.48 2.79 10.88
N CYS A 64 10.58 1.86 10.54
CA CYS A 64 9.20 1.85 11.03
C CYS A 64 9.15 1.69 12.56
N ASP A 65 9.96 0.80 13.14
CA ASP A 65 10.05 0.66 14.59
C ASP A 65 10.57 1.95 15.27
N LEU A 66 11.52 2.66 14.64
CA LEU A 66 11.97 3.97 15.11
C LEU A 66 10.87 5.04 15.00
N ALA A 67 10.11 5.07 13.92
CA ALA A 67 8.96 5.98 13.77
C ALA A 67 7.95 5.79 14.92
N ARG A 68 7.63 4.52 15.25
CA ARG A 68 6.78 4.18 16.39
C ARG A 68 7.38 4.62 17.71
N PHE A 69 8.70 4.47 17.91
CA PHE A 69 9.38 4.97 19.11
C PHE A 69 9.20 6.48 19.30
N TYR A 70 9.15 7.26 18.21
CA TYR A 70 8.88 8.69 18.26
C TYR A 70 7.38 9.06 18.26
N ASN A 71 6.47 8.08 18.26
CA ASN A 71 5.02 8.27 18.09
C ASN A 71 4.66 9.09 16.83
N LEU A 72 5.35 8.82 15.71
CA LEU A 72 5.06 9.45 14.43
C LEU A 72 4.37 8.47 13.49
N PRO A 73 3.42 8.93 12.68
CA PRO A 73 2.89 8.13 11.60
C PRO A 73 4.01 7.80 10.60
N VAL A 74 3.96 6.62 10.00
CA VAL A 74 5.01 6.13 9.10
C VAL A 74 4.50 5.95 7.67
N ASN A 75 5.30 6.44 6.72
CA ASN A 75 5.12 6.22 5.29
C ASN A 75 6.18 5.22 4.80
N LEU A 76 5.73 4.11 4.22
CA LEU A 76 6.60 3.02 3.79
C LEU A 76 6.30 2.56 2.35
N TRP A 77 7.37 2.17 1.68
CA TRP A 77 7.35 1.68 0.31
C TRP A 77 6.80 0.26 0.25
N GLY A 78 5.60 0.05 -0.32
CA GLY A 78 4.94 -1.26 -0.27
C GLY A 78 4.55 -1.87 -1.62
N LEU A 79 4.10 -1.09 -2.60
CA LEU A 79 3.50 -1.64 -3.83
C LEU A 79 4.32 -1.43 -5.11
N SER A 80 5.51 -0.84 -5.05
CA SER A 80 6.35 -0.71 -6.25
C SER A 80 7.10 -1.99 -6.57
N SER A 81 7.63 -2.03 -7.79
CA SER A 81 8.48 -3.11 -8.27
C SER A 81 9.62 -2.54 -9.11
N ALA A 82 10.75 -3.25 -9.13
CA ALA A 82 11.84 -3.01 -10.07
C ALA A 82 11.49 -3.49 -11.49
N SER A 83 10.45 -4.33 -11.64
CA SER A 83 9.96 -4.77 -12.94
C SER A 83 9.42 -3.58 -13.74
N GLU A 84 9.65 -3.61 -15.06
CA GLU A 84 9.14 -2.62 -16.02
C GLU A 84 7.79 -3.06 -16.62
N ARG A 85 7.24 -4.20 -16.17
CA ARG A 85 6.02 -4.82 -16.70
C ARG A 85 5.28 -5.58 -15.61
N LEU A 86 4.03 -5.96 -15.89
CA LEU A 86 3.23 -6.81 -15.00
C LEU A 86 3.60 -8.28 -15.21
N ASP A 87 4.61 -8.74 -14.48
CA ASP A 87 5.14 -10.11 -14.55
C ASP A 87 5.30 -10.75 -13.17
N ALA A 88 5.93 -11.93 -13.14
CA ALA A 88 6.17 -12.66 -11.91
C ALA A 88 7.06 -11.90 -10.91
N LEU A 89 7.99 -11.06 -11.39
CA LEU A 89 8.82 -10.23 -10.50
C LEU A 89 7.96 -9.18 -9.81
N TYR A 90 7.10 -8.48 -10.56
CA TYR A 90 6.09 -7.60 -9.98
C TYR A 90 5.24 -8.33 -8.93
N GLY A 91 4.67 -9.48 -9.28
CA GLY A 91 3.80 -10.24 -8.39
C GLY A 91 4.50 -10.66 -7.10
N HIS A 92 5.78 -11.05 -7.17
CA HIS A 92 6.59 -11.38 -6.02
C HIS A 92 6.86 -10.16 -5.13
N GLU A 93 7.38 -9.07 -5.71
CA GLU A 93 7.79 -7.87 -4.97
C GLU A 93 6.59 -7.17 -4.35
N ALA A 94 5.59 -6.80 -5.16
CA ALA A 94 4.45 -6.02 -4.69
C ALA A 94 3.67 -6.75 -3.59
N THR A 95 3.46 -8.07 -3.74
CA THR A 95 2.75 -8.87 -2.72
C THR A 95 3.56 -8.98 -1.44
N THR A 96 4.85 -9.32 -1.54
CA THR A 96 5.71 -9.52 -0.37
C THR A 96 5.83 -8.24 0.43
N TYR A 97 6.09 -7.12 -0.25
CA TYR A 97 6.35 -5.85 0.41
C TYR A 97 5.09 -5.21 0.97
N ALA A 98 3.97 -5.27 0.25
CA ALA A 98 2.70 -4.76 0.76
C ALA A 98 2.17 -5.57 1.95
N LEU A 99 2.38 -6.89 1.96
CA LEU A 99 2.03 -7.75 3.10
C LEU A 99 2.90 -7.42 4.32
N LEU A 100 4.22 -7.29 4.14
CA LEU A 100 5.13 -6.89 5.21
C LEU A 100 4.77 -5.51 5.78
N ALA A 101 4.44 -4.54 4.92
CA ALA A 101 4.02 -3.21 5.33
C ALA A 101 2.74 -3.24 6.19
N HIS A 102 1.73 -4.01 5.77
CA HIS A 102 0.50 -4.19 6.54
C HIS A 102 0.75 -4.87 7.89
N LEU A 103 1.53 -5.96 7.91
CA LEU A 103 1.87 -6.67 9.15
C LEU A 103 2.70 -5.81 10.11
N ALA A 104 3.49 -4.88 9.57
CA ALA A 104 4.23 -3.88 10.34
C ALA A 104 3.35 -2.69 10.77
N GLY A 105 2.04 -2.68 10.50
CA GLY A 105 1.15 -1.60 10.94
C GLY A 105 1.56 -0.22 10.43
N VAL A 106 2.02 -0.13 9.18
CA VAL A 106 2.37 1.13 8.52
C VAL A 106 1.13 1.99 8.31
N ASP A 107 1.23 3.31 8.54
CA ASP A 107 0.10 4.25 8.40
C ASP A 107 -0.19 4.63 6.94
N GLU A 108 0.84 4.71 6.10
CA GLU A 108 0.71 5.03 4.68
C GLU A 108 1.61 4.15 3.80
N ILE A 109 1.01 3.46 2.83
CA ILE A 109 1.73 2.72 1.78
C ILE A 109 1.68 3.52 0.48
N TYR A 110 2.85 3.79 -0.10
CA TYR A 110 2.95 4.50 -1.37
C TYR A 110 3.43 3.59 -2.52
N SER A 111 3.45 4.18 -3.73
CA SER A 111 3.86 3.57 -5.00
C SER A 111 2.85 2.66 -5.71
N MET A 112 1.55 2.86 -5.45
CA MET A 112 0.52 2.29 -6.31
C MET A 112 0.70 2.75 -7.76
N GLY A 113 0.63 1.82 -8.72
CA GLY A 113 0.81 2.09 -10.14
C GLY A 113 2.26 2.20 -10.62
N LEU A 114 3.25 2.18 -9.72
CA LEU A 114 4.63 2.50 -10.06
C LEU A 114 5.48 1.26 -10.38
N LEU A 115 6.04 1.23 -11.59
CA LEU A 115 6.99 0.24 -12.11
C LEU A 115 8.39 0.86 -12.31
N GLY A 116 9.39 -0.01 -12.52
CA GLY A 116 10.76 0.38 -12.82
C GLY A 116 11.37 1.24 -11.71
N ASN A 117 11.09 0.93 -10.44
CA ASN A 117 11.51 1.75 -9.29
C ASN A 117 11.02 3.20 -9.38
N ALA A 118 9.70 3.37 -9.56
CA ALA A 118 9.02 4.67 -9.68
C ALA A 118 9.36 5.49 -10.94
N GLN A 119 9.89 4.85 -11.99
CA GLN A 119 10.15 5.50 -13.27
C GLN A 119 8.97 5.41 -14.25
N ILE A 120 8.03 4.49 -14.03
CA ILE A 120 6.90 4.23 -14.92
C ILE A 120 5.61 4.28 -14.10
N LEU A 121 4.65 5.09 -14.53
CA LEU A 121 3.27 5.04 -14.02
C LEU A 121 2.42 4.21 -14.99
N SER A 122 1.81 3.14 -14.49
CA SER A 122 0.91 2.25 -15.24
C SER A 122 -0.49 2.27 -14.64
N LEU A 123 -1.49 2.61 -15.45
CA LEU A 123 -2.90 2.62 -15.04
C LEU A 123 -3.40 1.20 -14.74
N ASP A 124 -3.07 0.23 -15.60
CA ASP A 124 -3.37 -1.19 -15.40
C ASP A 124 -2.81 -1.68 -14.05
N LYS A 125 -1.58 -1.25 -13.71
CA LYS A 125 -0.99 -1.55 -12.41
C LYS A 125 -1.73 -0.88 -11.26
N MET A 126 -2.21 0.36 -11.40
CA MET A 126 -2.99 1.01 -10.34
C MET A 126 -4.24 0.21 -9.99
N VAL A 127 -4.93 -0.31 -11.01
CA VAL A 127 -6.09 -1.19 -10.83
C VAL A 127 -5.68 -2.49 -10.14
N LEU A 128 -4.61 -3.14 -10.63
CA LEU A 128 -4.12 -4.38 -10.05
C LEU A 128 -3.66 -4.23 -8.59
N ASP A 129 -2.93 -3.15 -8.29
CA ASP A 129 -2.48 -2.81 -6.95
C ASP A 129 -3.65 -2.53 -6.00
N ASN A 130 -4.74 -1.91 -6.48
CA ASN A 130 -5.95 -1.69 -5.70
C ASN A 130 -6.60 -3.04 -5.31
N HIS A 131 -6.69 -3.99 -6.24
CA HIS A 131 -7.18 -5.33 -5.92
C HIS A 131 -6.25 -6.06 -4.95
N LEU A 132 -4.94 -5.99 -5.18
CA LEU A 132 -3.92 -6.59 -4.29
C LEU A 132 -3.99 -6.01 -2.87
N ALA A 133 -4.11 -4.68 -2.73
CA ALA A 133 -4.25 -4.02 -1.44
C ALA A 133 -5.48 -4.50 -0.67
N ARG A 134 -6.62 -4.68 -1.35
CA ARG A 134 -7.86 -5.22 -0.76
C ARG A 134 -7.71 -6.68 -0.33
N GLN A 135 -7.02 -7.49 -1.12
CA GLN A 135 -6.70 -8.87 -0.78
C GLN A 135 -5.82 -8.94 0.47
N ILE A 136 -4.74 -8.15 0.51
CA ILE A 136 -3.83 -8.09 1.66
C ILE A 136 -4.56 -7.59 2.91
N ALA A 137 -5.38 -6.54 2.80
CA ALA A 137 -6.20 -6.04 3.91
C ALA A 137 -7.16 -7.11 4.45
N THR A 138 -7.65 -8.00 3.59
CA THR A 138 -8.46 -9.16 4.01
C THR A 138 -7.60 -10.23 4.68
N MET A 139 -6.40 -10.51 4.15
CA MET A 139 -5.47 -11.50 4.71
C MET A 139 -4.99 -11.15 6.11
N VAL A 140 -4.76 -9.86 6.41
CA VAL A 140 -4.28 -9.40 7.72
C VAL A 140 -5.40 -9.11 8.71
N ARG A 141 -6.67 -9.27 8.31
CA ARG A 141 -7.82 -9.05 9.19
C ARG A 141 -7.75 -10.05 10.37
N PRO A 142 -7.96 -9.59 11.62
CA PRO A 142 -8.04 -10.50 12.76
C PRO A 142 -9.14 -11.55 12.58
N VAL A 143 -8.85 -12.79 12.98
CA VAL A 143 -9.84 -13.86 13.01
C VAL A 143 -10.77 -13.63 14.20
N VAL A 144 -12.07 -13.54 13.94
CA VAL A 144 -13.09 -13.37 14.99
C VAL A 144 -13.35 -14.71 15.67
N MET A 145 -13.26 -14.73 17.00
CA MET A 145 -13.33 -15.95 17.83
C MET A 145 -14.41 -15.83 18.91
N ASP A 146 -15.64 -15.55 18.50
CA ASP A 146 -16.83 -15.56 19.38
C ASP A 146 -17.71 -16.80 19.14
N ASP A 147 -18.74 -16.99 19.95
CA ASP A 147 -19.63 -18.16 19.87
C ASP A 147 -20.36 -18.29 18.51
N GLU A 148 -20.67 -17.16 17.84
CA GLU A 148 -21.33 -17.16 16.53
C GLU A 148 -20.38 -17.67 15.43
N HIS A 149 -19.10 -17.31 15.51
CA HIS A 149 -18.06 -17.69 14.54
C HIS A 149 -17.47 -19.07 14.81
N LEU A 150 -17.35 -19.48 16.08
CA LEU A 150 -16.83 -20.80 16.47
C LEU A 150 -17.75 -21.94 16.04
N GLN A 151 -19.07 -21.73 16.07
CA GLN A 151 -20.07 -22.67 15.57
C GLN A 151 -19.96 -24.09 16.17
N ALA A 152 -19.53 -24.21 17.44
CA ALA A 152 -19.33 -25.51 18.09
C ALA A 152 -20.59 -26.39 18.08
N GLY A 153 -21.77 -25.80 18.33
CA GLY A 153 -23.04 -26.53 18.27
C GLY A 153 -23.46 -26.93 16.85
N LEU A 154 -23.00 -26.23 15.81
CA LEU A 154 -23.19 -26.67 14.43
C LEU A 154 -22.31 -27.89 14.11
N ILE A 155 -21.05 -27.86 14.55
CA ILE A 155 -20.10 -28.97 14.38
C ILE A 155 -20.66 -30.25 15.01
N GLU A 156 -21.14 -30.16 16.25
CA GLU A 156 -21.76 -31.29 16.95
C GLU A 156 -23.00 -31.82 16.20
N ARG A 157 -23.88 -30.94 15.74
CA ARG A 157 -25.10 -31.31 15.00
C ARG A 157 -24.83 -31.97 13.65
N VAL A 158 -23.83 -31.50 12.91
CA VAL A 158 -23.48 -32.07 11.60
C VAL A 158 -22.84 -33.45 11.77
N GLY A 159 -22.01 -33.63 12.80
CA GLY A 159 -21.41 -34.91 13.15
C GLY A 159 -20.36 -35.41 12.16
N ILE A 160 -19.77 -36.56 12.49
CA ILE A 160 -18.68 -37.17 11.71
C ILE A 160 -19.18 -37.62 10.34
N GLY A 161 -18.47 -37.24 9.28
CA GLY A 161 -18.81 -37.60 7.90
C GLY A 161 -19.92 -36.74 7.27
N GLY A 162 -20.48 -35.78 8.00
CA GLY A 162 -21.43 -34.80 7.46
C GLY A 162 -20.76 -33.67 6.68
N HIS A 163 -21.58 -32.78 6.11
CA HIS A 163 -21.11 -31.57 5.41
C HIS A 163 -21.93 -30.33 5.80
N PHE A 164 -21.29 -29.16 5.71
CA PHE A 164 -21.87 -27.89 6.18
C PHE A 164 -22.66 -27.12 5.10
N LEU A 165 -22.52 -27.48 3.81
CA LEU A 165 -23.14 -26.73 2.70
C LEU A 165 -24.66 -26.53 2.80
N GLY A 166 -25.39 -27.48 3.40
CA GLY A 166 -26.84 -27.41 3.57
C GLY A 166 -27.30 -26.64 4.81
N GLN A 167 -26.38 -26.12 5.62
CA GLN A 167 -26.68 -25.55 6.92
C GLN A 167 -27.07 -24.07 6.80
N ARG A 168 -27.94 -23.62 7.70
CA ARG A 168 -28.45 -22.23 7.69
C ARG A 168 -27.31 -21.24 7.95
N GLU A 169 -26.42 -21.59 8.88
CA GLU A 169 -25.25 -20.82 9.26
C GLU A 169 -24.35 -20.56 8.05
N THR A 170 -24.05 -21.58 7.24
CA THR A 170 -23.27 -21.42 6.00
C THR A 170 -23.92 -20.40 5.08
N ARG A 171 -25.23 -20.49 4.81
CA ARG A 171 -25.93 -19.50 3.97
C ARG A 171 -25.85 -18.08 4.53
N THR A 172 -25.98 -17.92 5.85
CA THR A 172 -25.90 -16.61 6.52
C THR A 172 -24.51 -16.00 6.39
N PHE A 173 -23.47 -16.75 6.77
CA PHE A 173 -22.09 -16.27 6.74
C PHE A 173 -21.58 -16.05 5.31
N THR A 174 -21.97 -16.89 4.35
CA THR A 174 -21.64 -16.64 2.93
C THR A 174 -22.23 -15.31 2.44
N ARG A 175 -23.39 -14.88 2.92
CA ARG A 175 -23.97 -13.58 2.53
C ARG A 175 -23.33 -12.40 3.24
N ARG A 176 -22.79 -12.61 4.44
CA ARG A 176 -22.27 -11.55 5.32
C ARG A 176 -20.78 -11.31 5.13
N GLU A 177 -20.00 -12.37 4.93
CA GLU A 177 -18.54 -12.35 5.12
C GLU A 177 -17.75 -12.97 3.97
N TYR A 178 -18.40 -13.61 3.00
CA TYR A 178 -17.69 -14.18 1.86
C TYR A 178 -17.03 -13.10 1.02
N VAL A 179 -15.72 -13.24 0.83
CA VAL A 179 -14.94 -12.41 -0.08
C VAL A 179 -14.65 -13.25 -1.33
N PRO A 180 -15.19 -12.88 -2.51
CA PRO A 180 -14.92 -13.61 -3.73
C PRO A 180 -13.44 -13.51 -4.12
N SER A 181 -12.91 -14.58 -4.72
CA SER A 181 -11.58 -14.54 -5.31
C SER A 181 -11.54 -13.55 -6.48
N TRP A 182 -10.41 -12.88 -6.63
CA TRP A 182 -10.13 -11.99 -7.76
C TRP A 182 -8.75 -12.33 -8.35
N PRO A 183 -8.58 -12.33 -9.69
CA PRO A 183 -9.63 -12.15 -10.70
C PRO A 183 -10.64 -13.32 -10.70
N PRO A 184 -11.84 -13.14 -11.26
CA PRO A 184 -12.76 -14.24 -11.52
C PRO A 184 -12.07 -15.35 -12.33
N ALA A 185 -12.40 -16.61 -12.03
CA ALA A 185 -11.69 -17.78 -12.57
C ALA A 185 -11.80 -17.93 -14.11
N ASP A 186 -12.81 -17.29 -14.71
CA ASP A 186 -13.10 -17.27 -16.14
C ASP A 186 -12.47 -16.07 -16.87
N GLN A 187 -11.72 -15.21 -16.18
CA GLN A 187 -11.15 -14.00 -16.72
C GLN A 187 -9.62 -14.03 -16.82
N VAL A 188 -9.09 -13.37 -17.85
CA VAL A 188 -7.65 -13.16 -18.04
C VAL A 188 -7.25 -11.90 -17.29
N LEU A 189 -6.43 -12.07 -16.24
CA LEU A 189 -6.02 -10.99 -15.33
C LEU A 189 -5.63 -9.68 -16.04
N LEU A 190 -4.71 -9.75 -17.01
CA LEU A 190 -4.16 -8.57 -17.68
C LEU A 190 -5.20 -7.86 -18.58
N GLU A 191 -6.12 -8.60 -19.17
CA GLU A 191 -7.19 -8.02 -19.98
C GLU A 191 -8.20 -7.32 -19.07
N SER A 192 -8.61 -7.98 -17.98
CA SER A 192 -9.59 -7.43 -17.04
C SER A 192 -9.13 -6.14 -16.36
N ILE A 193 -7.87 -6.05 -15.93
CA ILE A 193 -7.34 -4.82 -15.34
C ILE A 193 -7.25 -3.68 -16.35
N HIS A 194 -6.96 -4.01 -17.61
CA HIS A 194 -6.85 -3.02 -18.68
C HIS A 194 -8.23 -2.46 -19.05
N GLU A 195 -9.22 -3.34 -19.20
CA GLU A 195 -10.62 -2.95 -19.42
C GLU A 195 -11.15 -2.09 -18.26
N GLU A 196 -10.89 -2.49 -17.02
CA GLU A 196 -11.29 -1.72 -15.83
C GLU A 196 -10.58 -0.35 -15.78
N ALA A 197 -9.28 -0.28 -16.11
CA ALA A 197 -8.55 0.98 -16.16
C ALA A 197 -9.14 1.94 -17.21
N LEU A 198 -9.48 1.44 -18.40
CA LEU A 198 -10.11 2.22 -19.46
C LEU A 198 -11.55 2.65 -19.08
N ASP A 199 -12.32 1.76 -18.46
CA ASP A 199 -13.67 2.08 -18.01
C ASP A 199 -13.66 3.20 -16.96
N ILE A 200 -12.78 3.11 -15.96
CA ILE A 200 -12.59 4.18 -14.97
C ILE A 200 -12.19 5.48 -15.67
N LEU A 201 -11.22 5.43 -16.59
CA LEU A 201 -10.73 6.63 -17.28
C LEU A 201 -11.82 7.33 -18.11
N HIS A 202 -12.71 6.56 -18.75
CA HIS A 202 -13.72 7.10 -19.66
C HIS A 202 -15.05 7.44 -18.99
N ASN A 203 -15.43 6.68 -17.96
CA ASN A 203 -16.78 6.71 -17.40
C ASN A 203 -16.84 7.19 -15.95
N HIS A 204 -15.73 7.26 -15.21
CA HIS A 204 -15.74 7.74 -13.83
C HIS A 204 -16.07 9.23 -13.76
N GLN A 205 -17.08 9.58 -12.97
CA GLN A 205 -17.42 10.96 -12.64
C GLN A 205 -16.91 11.28 -11.24
N PRO A 206 -15.88 12.14 -11.09
CA PRO A 206 -15.38 12.51 -9.78
C PRO A 206 -16.43 13.32 -9.01
N PRO A 207 -16.42 13.28 -7.66
CA PRO A 207 -17.27 14.14 -6.84
C PRO A 207 -17.07 15.61 -7.21
N SER A 208 -18.18 16.36 -7.28
CA SER A 208 -18.12 17.80 -7.58
C SER A 208 -17.33 18.55 -6.50
N LEU A 209 -16.56 19.54 -6.94
CA LEU A 209 -15.84 20.44 -6.02
C LEU A 209 -16.84 21.27 -5.20
N PRO A 210 -16.46 21.69 -3.97
CA PRO A 210 -17.26 22.65 -3.21
C PRO A 210 -17.56 23.91 -4.03
N PRO A 211 -18.73 24.54 -3.86
CA PRO A 211 -19.08 25.77 -4.58
C PRO A 211 -18.01 26.86 -4.41
N GLY A 212 -17.56 27.47 -5.51
CA GLY A 212 -16.55 28.53 -5.51
C GLY A 212 -15.09 28.04 -5.48
N ALA A 213 -14.84 26.76 -5.22
CA ALA A 213 -13.48 26.23 -5.11
C ALA A 213 -12.76 26.22 -6.47
N GLU A 214 -13.48 25.92 -7.56
CA GLU A 214 -12.90 25.88 -8.91
C GLU A 214 -12.44 27.27 -9.35
N GLU A 215 -13.26 28.30 -9.13
CA GLU A 215 -12.92 29.68 -9.43
C GLU A 215 -11.72 30.15 -8.61
N GLN A 216 -11.66 29.78 -7.32
CA GLN A 216 -10.54 30.14 -6.45
C GLN A 216 -9.23 29.46 -6.91
N ILE A 217 -9.27 28.18 -7.27
CA ILE A 217 -8.10 27.47 -7.82
C ILE A 217 -7.61 28.17 -9.09
N LYS A 218 -8.51 28.48 -10.03
CA LYS A 218 -8.17 29.17 -11.28
C LYS A 218 -7.55 30.55 -11.03
N ALA A 219 -8.07 31.30 -10.06
CA ALA A 219 -7.51 32.61 -9.71
C ALA A 219 -6.09 32.52 -9.12
N ILE A 220 -5.83 31.54 -8.25
CA ILE A 220 -4.50 31.30 -7.69
C ILE A 220 -3.49 30.94 -8.79
N VAL A 221 -3.87 30.05 -9.70
CA VAL A 221 -3.01 29.65 -10.83
C VAL A 221 -2.70 30.85 -11.74
N ALA A 222 -3.72 31.62 -12.12
CA ALA A 222 -3.53 32.80 -12.97
C ALA A 222 -2.64 33.87 -12.32
N GLU A 223 -2.75 34.07 -11.00
CA GLU A 223 -1.88 34.98 -10.27
C GLU A 223 -0.43 34.46 -10.25
N ALA A 224 -0.23 33.17 -10.00
CA ALA A 224 1.09 32.56 -10.03
C ALA A 224 1.74 32.70 -11.42
N ASP A 225 0.99 32.43 -12.49
CA ASP A 225 1.45 32.58 -13.87
C ASP A 225 1.86 34.03 -14.17
N ARG A 226 1.11 35.02 -13.65
CA ARG A 226 1.43 36.44 -13.81
C ARG A 226 2.70 36.85 -13.06
N VAL A 227 2.94 36.30 -11.86
CA VAL A 227 4.13 36.61 -11.05
C VAL A 227 5.39 35.95 -11.63
N LEU A 228 5.23 34.80 -12.29
CA LEU A 228 6.33 34.03 -12.87
C LEU A 228 6.69 34.44 -14.30
N ALA A 229 5.82 35.17 -15.00
CA ALA A 229 6.06 35.73 -16.34
C ALA A 229 6.92 37.00 -16.29
#